data_AF-A0A7X7BUR3-F1
#
_entry.id   AF-A0A7X7BUR3-F1
#
_cell.length_a   1.000
_cell.length_b   1.000
_cell.length_c   1.000
_cell.angle_alpha   90.00
_cell.angle_beta   90.00
_cell.angle_gamma   90.00
#
_symmetry.space_group_name_H-M   'P 1'
#
loop_
_entity.id
_entity.type
_entity.pdbx_description
1 polymer ?
#
loop_
_entity_poly.entity_id
_entity_poly.type
_entity_poly.pdbx_seq_one_letter_code
_entity_poly.pdbx_strand_id
1 'polypeptide(L)'
;MEITTPPPKNIDPLQPPIPEEGRLPTLLEAMIPVLFMMVALVTGIFFLETSPHIPLLVSVMVAALVALRLGYTWSRIEKGMLDAVRLALQAILILMVIGTIIASWIAAGIVPT
;
A
#
# COMPACT_ATOMS: atom_id res chain seq x y z
N MET A 1 9.06 37.85 17.81
CA MET A 1 9.04 36.87 16.71
C MET A 1 10.09 35.82 17.02
N GLU A 2 9.80 34.99 18.02
CA GLU A 2 10.66 33.89 18.44
C GLU A 2 9.92 32.59 18.17
N ILE A 3 10.66 31.66 17.60
CA ILE A 3 10.18 30.47 16.90
C ILE A 3 9.85 29.45 17.97
N THR A 4 8.57 29.36 18.38
CA THR A 4 8.13 28.30 19.29
C THR A 4 8.13 27.00 18.50
N THR A 5 9.25 26.29 18.56
CA THR A 5 9.34 24.88 18.18
C THR A 5 8.16 24.12 18.80
N PRO A 6 7.47 23.23 18.06
CA PRO A 6 6.49 22.37 18.69
C PRO A 6 7.19 21.56 19.80
N PRO A 7 6.54 21.41 20.97
CA PRO A 7 7.15 20.74 22.11
C PRO A 7 7.57 19.30 21.76
N PRO A 8 8.66 18.80 22.36
CA PRO A 8 9.20 17.46 22.07
C PRO A 8 8.14 16.37 22.32
N LYS A 9 8.06 15.45 21.37
CA LYS A 9 7.05 14.37 21.27
C LYS A 9 7.22 13.23 22.30
N ASN A 10 7.60 13.50 23.56
CA ASN A 10 7.63 12.43 24.57
C ASN A 10 7.58 12.95 26.02
N ILE A 11 6.92 12.17 26.88
CA ILE A 11 6.86 12.12 28.36
C ILE A 11 5.94 13.07 29.14
N ASP A 12 4.68 13.24 28.73
CA ASP A 12 3.61 13.54 29.69
C ASP A 12 3.08 12.21 30.27
N PRO A 13 3.35 11.87 31.55
CA PRO A 13 2.83 10.65 32.20
C PRO A 13 1.30 10.68 32.39
N LEU A 14 0.69 11.83 32.12
CA LEU A 14 -0.73 12.14 32.28
C LEU A 14 -1.47 12.23 30.95
N GLN A 15 -0.79 12.06 29.80
CA GLN A 15 -1.49 11.92 28.53
C GLN A 15 -2.06 10.49 28.48
N PRO A 16 -3.38 10.29 28.47
CA PRO A 16 -3.93 8.97 28.24
C PRO A 16 -3.41 8.47 26.88
N PRO A 17 -3.12 7.16 26.73
CA PRO A 17 -2.73 6.57 25.46
C PRO A 17 -3.64 7.10 24.36
N ILE A 18 -3.04 7.74 23.35
CA ILE A 18 -3.75 8.23 22.16
C ILE A 18 -4.66 7.09 21.68
N PRO A 19 -5.98 7.32 21.52
CA PRO A 19 -6.89 6.29 21.06
C PRO A 19 -6.37 5.73 19.74
N GLU A 20 -5.95 4.46 19.73
CA GLU A 20 -5.73 3.71 18.50
C GLU A 20 -7.10 3.53 17.83
N GLU A 21 -7.50 4.51 17.02
CA GLU A 21 -8.78 4.45 16.31
C GLU A 21 -8.68 3.48 15.14
N GLY A 22 -9.02 2.23 15.44
CA GLY A 22 -9.30 1.14 14.52
C GLY A 22 -9.31 -0.18 15.31
N ARG A 23 -10.46 -0.88 15.33
CA ARG A 23 -10.51 -2.24 15.89
C ARG A 23 -9.45 -3.09 15.20
N LEU A 24 -8.68 -3.85 15.99
CA LEU A 24 -7.80 -4.88 15.47
C LEU A 24 -8.66 -5.82 14.59
N PRO A 25 -8.40 -5.90 13.27
CA PRO A 25 -9.12 -6.83 12.41
C PRO A 25 -8.96 -8.23 12.99
N THR A 26 -10.07 -8.93 13.21
CA THR A 26 -9.96 -10.36 13.58
C THR A 26 -9.30 -11.07 12.39
N LEU A 27 -8.47 -12.11 12.62
CA LEU A 27 -7.79 -12.83 11.52
C LEU A 27 -8.74 -13.25 10.38
N LEU A 28 -9.99 -13.55 10.76
CA LEU A 28 -11.08 -13.88 9.84
C LEU A 28 -11.48 -12.69 8.94
N GLU A 29 -11.51 -11.47 9.47
CA GLU A 29 -11.82 -10.25 8.70
C GLU A 29 -10.68 -9.82 7.77
N ALA A 30 -9.41 -10.03 8.17
CA ALA A 30 -8.25 -9.75 7.34
C ALA A 30 -8.11 -10.73 6.16
N MET A 31 -8.59 -11.98 6.32
CA MET A 31 -8.59 -12.98 5.24
C MET A 31 -9.61 -12.68 4.13
N ILE A 32 -10.73 -12.01 4.44
CA ILE A 32 -11.81 -11.73 3.49
C ILE A 32 -11.32 -10.95 2.25
N PRO A 33 -10.67 -9.78 2.38
CA PRO A 33 -10.23 -9.01 1.21
C PRO A 33 -9.13 -9.73 0.41
N VAL A 34 -8.27 -10.51 1.08
CA VAL A 34 -7.22 -11.30 0.42
C VAL A 34 -7.83 -12.41 -0.43
N LEU A 35 -8.75 -13.18 0.15
CA LEU A 35 -9.43 -14.27 -0.55
C LEU A 35 -10.31 -13.73 -1.69
N PHE A 36 -11.01 -12.61 -1.45
CA PHE A 36 -11.79 -11.93 -2.47
C PHE A 36 -10.93 -11.46 -3.65
N MET A 37 -9.77 -10.85 -3.37
CA MET A 37 -8.83 -10.43 -4.40
C MET A 37 -8.33 -11.61 -5.24
N MET A 38 -8.01 -12.75 -4.60
CA MET A 38 -7.60 -13.96 -5.32
C MET A 38 -8.71 -14.48 -6.24
N VAL A 39 -9.94 -14.60 -5.73
CA VAL A 39 -11.09 -15.06 -6.53
C VAL A 39 -11.42 -14.09 -7.65
N ALA A 40 -11.37 -12.78 -7.41
CA ALA A 40 -11.63 -11.76 -8.40
C ALA A 40 -10.60 -11.78 -9.54
N LEU A 41 -9.31 -12.03 -9.25
CA LEU A 41 -8.29 -12.22 -10.28
C LEU A 41 -8.55 -13.47 -11.13
N VAL A 42 -8.82 -14.61 -10.48
CA VAL A 42 -9.12 -15.87 -11.20
C VAL A 42 -10.35 -15.72 -12.07
N THR A 43 -11.44 -15.19 -11.53
CA THR A 43 -12.70 -15.00 -12.28
C THR A 43 -12.53 -13.95 -13.37
N GLY A 44 -11.78 -12.87 -13.11
CA GLY A 44 -11.52 -11.80 -14.07
C GLY A 44 -10.73 -12.25 -15.30
N ILE A 45 -9.74 -13.11 -15.12
CA ILE A 45 -8.94 -13.67 -16.23
C ILE A 45 -9.73 -14.74 -17.00
N PHE A 46 -10.44 -15.64 -16.30
CA PHE A 46 -11.14 -16.76 -16.93
C PHE A 46 -12.44 -16.37 -17.65
N PHE A 47 -13.18 -15.36 -17.18
CA PHE A 47 -14.48 -15.00 -17.79
C PHE A 47 -14.42 -13.84 -18.77
N LEU A 48 -13.51 -12.88 -18.59
CA LEU A 48 -13.55 -11.63 -19.35
C LEU A 48 -12.48 -11.52 -20.44
N GLU A 49 -11.43 -12.36 -20.45
CA GLU A 49 -10.22 -12.25 -21.32
C GLU A 49 -9.70 -10.79 -21.44
N THR A 50 -10.04 -9.95 -20.47
CA THR A 50 -9.84 -8.52 -20.53
C THR A 50 -8.60 -8.16 -19.74
N SER A 51 -8.06 -6.98 -19.99
CA SER A 51 -6.88 -6.51 -19.27
C SER A 51 -7.10 -6.63 -17.76
N PRO A 52 -6.09 -7.10 -16.99
CA PRO A 52 -6.23 -7.38 -15.56
C PRO A 52 -6.59 -6.13 -14.72
N HIS A 53 -6.62 -4.95 -15.34
CA HIS A 53 -6.94 -3.67 -14.73
C HIS A 53 -8.39 -3.60 -14.23
N ILE A 54 -9.35 -4.16 -14.98
CA ILE A 54 -10.78 -4.11 -14.63
C ILE A 54 -11.07 -4.97 -13.38
N PRO A 55 -10.66 -6.25 -13.32
CA PRO A 55 -10.78 -7.07 -12.10
C PRO A 55 -10.08 -6.45 -10.88
N LEU A 56 -8.94 -5.78 -11.08
CA LEU A 56 -8.18 -5.12 -10.02
C LEU A 56 -8.96 -3.94 -9.42
N LEU A 57 -9.56 -3.09 -10.27
CA LEU A 57 -10.41 -1.98 -9.83
C LEU A 57 -11.60 -2.46 -8.99
N VAL A 58 -12.29 -3.52 -9.44
CA VAL A 58 -13.42 -4.10 -8.69
C VAL A 58 -12.94 -4.68 -7.35
N SER A 59 -11.78 -5.32 -7.32
CA SER A 59 -11.19 -5.86 -6.09
C SER A 59 -10.87 -4.76 -5.07
N VAL A 60 -10.31 -3.65 -5.53
CA VAL A 60 -10.01 -2.49 -4.67
C VAL A 60 -11.30 -1.86 -4.13
N MET A 61 -12.36 -1.75 -4.94
CA MET A 61 -13.65 -1.25 -4.46
C MET A 61 -14.24 -2.13 -3.35
N VAL A 62 -14.17 -3.45 -3.49
CA VAL A 62 -14.66 -4.36 -2.45
C VAL A 62 -13.76 -4.32 -1.22
N ALA A 63 -12.44 -4.26 -1.37
CA ALA A 63 -11.51 -4.08 -0.25
C ALA A 63 -11.79 -2.79 0.52
N ALA A 64 -12.05 -1.68 -0.18
CA ALA A 64 -12.43 -0.40 0.43
C ALA A 64 -13.77 -0.51 1.19
N LEU A 65 -14.76 -1.21 0.63
CA LEU A 65 -16.05 -1.43 1.30
C LEU A 65 -15.91 -2.26 2.58
N VAL A 66 -15.06 -3.30 2.56
CA VAL A 66 -14.75 -4.10 3.75
C VAL A 66 -14.00 -3.27 4.79
N ALA A 67 -13.05 -2.44 4.39
CA ALA A 67 -12.33 -1.55 5.30
C ALA A 67 -13.27 -0.52 5.98
N LEU A 68 -14.22 0.04 5.23
CA LEU A 68 -15.28 0.90 5.78
C LEU A 68 -16.18 0.14 6.76
N ARG A 69 -16.54 -1.12 6.45
CA ARG A 69 -17.32 -1.99 7.36
C ARG A 69 -16.58 -2.33 8.66
N LEU A 70 -15.25 -2.39 8.64
CA LEU A 70 -14.42 -2.58 9.83
C LEU A 70 -14.34 -1.33 10.73
N GLY A 71 -14.92 -0.21 10.30
CA GLY A 71 -14.92 1.05 11.05
C GLY A 71 -13.66 1.89 10.84
N TYR A 72 -12.86 1.60 9.82
CA TYR A 72 -11.77 2.50 9.43
C TYR A 72 -12.34 3.78 8.81
N THR A 73 -11.78 4.92 9.19
CA THR A 73 -12.11 6.22 8.59
C THR A 73 -11.59 6.29 7.16
N TRP A 74 -12.36 6.92 6.26
CA TRP A 74 -11.98 7.11 4.85
C TRP A 74 -10.58 7.75 4.71
N SER A 75 -10.26 8.74 5.54
CA SER A 75 -8.94 9.38 5.55
C SER A 75 -7.78 8.41 5.84
N ARG A 76 -8.00 7.40 6.68
CA ARG A 76 -6.98 6.37 6.97
C ARG A 76 -6.81 5.40 5.80
N ILE A 77 -7.90 5.02 5.14
CA ILE A 77 -7.88 4.17 3.93
C ILE A 77 -7.13 4.91 2.80
N GLU A 78 -7.48 6.16 2.54
CA GLU A 78 -6.84 7.01 1.54
C GLU A 78 -5.34 7.18 1.84
N LYS A 79 -4.99 7.51 3.09
CA LYS A 79 -3.59 7.66 3.49
C LYS A 79 -2.80 6.36 3.32
N GLY A 80 -3.37 5.21 3.71
CA GLY A 80 -2.73 3.91 3.50
C GLY A 80 -2.51 3.59 2.02
N MET A 81 -3.47 3.93 1.16
CA MET A 81 -3.35 3.77 -0.28
C MET A 81 -2.25 4.67 -0.86
N LEU A 82 -2.19 5.94 -0.44
CA LEU A 82 -1.14 6.88 -0.85
C LEU A 82 0.25 6.43 -0.39
N ASP A 83 0.37 5.93 0.84
CA ASP A 83 1.65 5.44 1.38
C ASP A 83 2.13 4.19 0.63
N ALA A 84 1.22 3.26 0.28
CA ALA A 84 1.54 2.11 -0.56
C ALA A 84 2.04 2.52 -1.95
N VAL A 85 1.39 3.51 -2.58
CA VAL A 85 1.82 4.06 -3.88
C VAL A 85 3.19 4.72 -3.77
N ARG A 86 3.43 5.51 -2.73
CA ARG A 86 4.74 6.15 -2.49
C ARG A 86 5.86 5.13 -2.32
N LEU A 87 5.61 4.07 -1.54
CA LEU A 87 6.55 2.98 -1.35
C LEU A 87 6.88 2.28 -2.68
N ALA A 88 5.86 1.97 -3.48
CA ALA A 88 6.03 1.35 -4.80
C ALA A 88 6.80 2.26 -5.76
N LEU A 89 6.51 3.57 -5.76
CA LEU A 89 7.18 4.56 -6.59
C LEU A 89 8.68 4.66 -6.24
N GLN A 90 9.02 4.70 -4.96
CA GLN A 90 10.42 4.71 -4.53
C GLN A 90 11.14 3.44 -5.01
N ALA A 91 10.51 2.28 -4.88
CA ALA A 91 11.08 1.02 -5.34
C ALA A 91 11.31 1.01 -6.87
N ILE A 92 10.34 1.47 -7.67
CA ILE A 92 10.45 1.45 -9.13
C ILE A 92 11.56 2.38 -9.64
N LEU A 93 11.78 3.51 -8.97
CA LEU A 93 12.86 4.44 -9.30
C LEU A 93 14.23 3.80 -9.06
N ILE A 94 14.41 3.08 -7.94
CA ILE A 94 15.65 2.35 -7.65
C ILE A 94 15.86 1.24 -8.69
N LEU A 95 14.82 0.48 -9.01
CA LEU A 95 14.91 -0.58 -10.02
C LEU A 95 15.27 -0.03 -11.40
N MET A 96 14.74 1.14 -11.79
CA MET A 96 15.14 1.82 -13.03
C MET A 96 16.63 2.17 -13.05
N VAL A 97 17.14 2.78 -11.97
CA VAL A 97 18.56 3.19 -11.90
C VAL A 97 19.48 1.97 -11.94
N ILE A 98 19.17 0.92 -11.19
CA ILE A 98 19.98 -0.31 -11.19
C ILE A 98 19.92 -0.99 -12.57
N GLY A 99 18.74 -1.05 -13.18
CA GLY A 99 18.57 -1.63 -14.52
C GLY A 99 19.41 -0.90 -15.58
N THR A 100 19.43 0.43 -15.56
CA THR A 100 20.24 1.21 -16.51
C THR A 100 21.74 1.09 -16.25
N ILE A 101 22.18 1.01 -14.98
CA ILE A 101 23.60 0.80 -14.64
C ILE A 101 24.07 -0.57 -15.14
N ILE A 102 23.31 -1.64 -14.86
CA ILE A 102 23.66 -2.99 -15.32
C ILE A 102 23.68 -3.05 -16.85
N ALA A 103 22.67 -2.45 -17.51
CA ALA A 103 22.65 -2.35 -18.97
C ALA A 103 23.88 -1.61 -19.52
N SER A 104 24.34 -0.56 -18.85
CA SER A 104 25.55 0.19 -19.23
C SER A 104 26.83 -0.64 -19.07
N TRP A 105 26.96 -1.43 -18.00
CA TRP A 105 28.12 -2.29 -17.79
C TRP A 105 28.21 -3.46 -18.77
N ILE A 106 27.06 -4.01 -19.16
CA ILE A 106 26.97 -5.01 -20.23
C ILE A 106 27.42 -4.37 -21.55
N ALA A 107 26.92 -3.17 -21.88
CA ALA A 107 27.29 -2.46 -23.10
C ALA A 107 28.78 -2.06 -23.14
N ALA A 108 29.38 -1.78 -21.98
CA ALA A 108 30.81 -1.45 -21.86
C ALA A 108 31.74 -2.69 -21.85
N GLY A 109 31.19 -3.91 -21.91
CA GLY A 109 31.97 -5.15 -21.93
C GLY A 109 32.66 -5.48 -20.60
N ILE A 110 32.24 -4.85 -19.50
CA ILE A 110 32.80 -5.05 -18.15
C ILE A 110 32.24 -6.33 -17.53
N VAL A 111 31.02 -6.71 -17.90
CA VAL A 111 30.37 -7.97 -17.54
C VAL A 111 30.15 -8.77 -18.82
N PRO A 112 30.83 -9.93 -19.00
CA PRO A 112 30.60 -10.78 -20.15
C PRO A 112 29.20 -11.43 -20.08
N THR A 113 28.52 -11.46 -21.23
CA THR A 113 27.19 -12.05 -21.44
C THR A 113 27.22 -13.56 -21.59
#